data_AF-A0A2S9G3Y0-F1
#
_entry.id   AF-A0A2S9G3Y0-F1
#
_cell.length_a   1.000
_cell.length_b   1.000
_cell.length_c   1.000
_cell.angle_alpha   90.00
_cell.angle_beta   90.00
_cell.angle_gamma   90.00
#
_symmetry.space_group_name_H-M   'P 1'
#
loop_
_entity.id
_entity.type
_entity.pdbx_description
1 polymer ?
#
loop_
_entity_poly.entity_id
_entity_poly.type
_entity_poly.pdbx_seq_one_letter_code
_entity_poly.pdbx_strand_id
1 'polypeptide(L)'
;SLAASVDQMSGHVLAEAIVTEALARNLVLALPTDVVEEPGQGAGATVEGRRVRVGKLPVAGLTAPWAKAAHNRARLDSAAIAWV
;
A
#
# COMPACT_ATOMS: atom_id res chain seq x y z
N SER A 1 3.73 8.95 -0.07
CA SER A 1 2.45 9.67 0.08
C SER A 1 1.31 8.83 -0.45
N LEU A 2 1.27 8.46 -1.74
CA LEU A 2 0.13 7.76 -2.35
C LEU A 2 -0.40 6.53 -1.60
N ALA A 3 0.47 5.61 -1.18
CA ALA A 3 0.05 4.43 -0.40
C ALA A 3 -0.70 4.84 0.88
N ALA A 4 -0.03 5.64 1.70
CA ALA A 4 -0.57 6.20 2.93
C ALA A 4 -1.84 7.03 2.67
N SER A 5 -1.92 7.78 1.57
CA SER A 5 -3.11 8.55 1.22
C SER A 5 -4.33 7.63 1.06
N VAL A 6 -4.18 6.51 0.35
CA VAL A 6 -5.25 5.50 0.20
C VAL A 6 -5.53 4.78 1.52
N ASP A 7 -4.47 4.40 2.24
CA ASP A 7 -4.53 3.61 3.48
C ASP A 7 -5.15 4.37 4.67
N GLN A 8 -5.27 5.70 4.60
CA GLN A 8 -6.01 6.50 5.60
C GLN A 8 -7.45 6.00 5.85
N MET A 9 -8.04 5.32 4.89
CA MET A 9 -9.42 4.84 4.97
C MET A 9 -9.53 3.33 5.26
N SER A 10 -8.41 2.62 5.41
CA SER A 10 -8.41 1.17 5.69
C SER A 10 -8.27 0.90 7.20
N GLY A 11 -9.07 -0.04 7.71
CA GLY A 11 -9.04 -0.44 9.13
C GLY A 11 -7.99 -1.50 9.49
N HIS A 12 -7.09 -1.87 8.58
CA HIS A 12 -6.10 -2.92 8.82
C HIS A 12 -4.82 -2.40 9.49
N VAL A 13 -4.19 -3.21 10.35
CA VAL A 13 -2.96 -2.86 11.09
C VAL A 13 -1.80 -2.42 10.17
N LEU A 14 -1.68 -3.02 8.98
CA LEU A 14 -0.64 -2.64 8.02
C LEU A 14 -0.86 -1.22 7.47
N ALA A 15 -2.11 -0.86 7.18
CA ALA A 15 -2.47 0.47 6.70
C ALA A 15 -2.15 1.53 7.77
N GLU A 16 -2.50 1.24 9.03
CA GLU A 16 -2.14 2.09 10.17
C GLU A 16 -0.62 2.32 10.24
N ALA A 17 0.18 1.25 10.18
CA ALA A 17 1.64 1.36 10.20
C ALA A 17 2.20 2.23 9.04
N ILE A 18 1.65 2.08 7.83
CA ILE A 18 2.04 2.87 6.66
C ILE A 18 1.69 4.35 6.84
N VAL A 19 0.48 4.65 7.34
CA VAL A 19 0.02 6.01 7.60
C VAL A 19 0.85 6.66 8.71
N THR A 20 1.06 5.97 9.83
CA THR A 20 1.86 6.45 10.95
C THR A 20 3.29 6.78 10.52
N GLU A 21 3.95 5.90 9.77
CA GLU A 21 5.30 6.15 9.28
C GLU A 21 5.36 7.33 8.30
N ALA A 22 4.36 7.47 7.43
CA ALA A 22 4.28 8.61 6.52
C ALA A 22 4.12 9.95 7.27
N LEU A 23 3.30 9.98 8.31
CA LEU A 23 3.13 11.15 9.18
C LEU A 23 4.40 11.45 9.98
N ALA A 24 5.08 10.43 10.52
CA ALA A 24 6.35 10.58 11.21
C ALA A 24 7.44 11.19 10.30
N ARG A 25 7.37 10.92 8.99
CA ARG A 25 8.23 11.54 7.97
C ARG A 25 7.74 12.91 7.48
N ASN A 26 6.69 13.47 8.07
CA ASN A 26 6.06 14.73 7.68
C ASN A 26 5.60 14.76 6.20
N LEU A 27 5.17 13.61 5.67
CA LEU A 27 4.61 13.57 4.32
C LEU A 27 3.21 14.17 4.33
N VAL A 28 2.92 15.00 3.32
CA VAL A 28 1.56 15.47 3.07
C VAL A 28 0.75 14.32 2.48
N LEU A 29 -0.32 13.94 3.18
CA LEU A 29 -1.28 12.94 2.72
C LEU A 29 -2.48 13.67 2.12
N ALA A 30 -2.85 13.27 0.91
CA ALA A 30 -4.05 13.78 0.25
C ALA A 30 -5.26 12.94 0.68
N LEU A 31 -6.41 13.59 0.84
CA LEU A 31 -7.65 12.88 1.13
C LEU A 31 -8.10 12.09 -0.13
N PRO A 32 -8.23 10.75 -0.04
CA PRO A 32 -8.67 9.95 -1.17
C PRO A 32 -10.18 10.08 -1.40
N THR A 33 -10.62 9.89 -2.65
CA THR A 33 -12.04 9.74 -3.03
C THR A 33 -12.27 8.38 -3.69
N ASP A 34 -13.53 7.99 -3.91
CA ASP A 34 -13.91 6.74 -4.60
C ASP A 34 -13.22 5.49 -4.02
N VAL A 35 -13.13 5.46 -2.69
CA VAL A 35 -12.45 4.40 -1.95
C VAL A 35 -13.27 3.12 -2.03
N VAL A 36 -12.61 2.05 -2.46
CA VAL A 36 -13.16 0.70 -2.54
C VAL A 36 -12.20 -0.24 -1.85
N GLU A 37 -12.67 -0.91 -0.80
CA GLU A 37 -11.91 -1.98 -0.15
C GLU A 37 -12.15 -3.31 -0.88
N GLU A 38 -11.07 -4.06 -1.09
CA GLU A 38 -11.06 -5.40 -1.66
C GLU A 38 -10.61 -6.39 -0.57
N PRO A 39 -11.55 -7.06 0.13
CA PRO A 39 -11.22 -7.94 1.24
C PRO A 39 -10.16 -8.97 0.89
N GLY A 40 -9.10 -9.03 1.71
CA GLY A 40 -7.98 -9.95 1.52
C GLY A 40 -6.97 -9.54 0.45
N GLN A 41 -7.25 -8.51 -0.35
CA GLN A 41 -6.39 -8.01 -1.43
C GLN A 41 -5.83 -6.61 -1.15
N GLY A 42 -6.62 -5.67 -0.63
CA GLY A 42 -6.18 -4.30 -0.39
C GLY A 42 -7.29 -3.26 -0.55
N ALA A 43 -6.95 -2.05 -0.96
CA ALA A 43 -7.89 -0.97 -1.24
C ALA A 43 -7.50 -0.19 -2.50
N GLY A 44 -8.47 0.40 -3.18
CA GLY A 44 -8.25 1.30 -4.30
C GLY A 44 -9.01 2.60 -4.14
N ALA A 45 -8.40 3.71 -4.53
CA ALA A 45 -9.00 5.03 -4.44
C ALA A 45 -8.48 5.98 -5.52
N THR A 46 -9.11 7.13 -5.64
CA THR A 46 -8.63 8.26 -6.42
C THR A 46 -7.88 9.21 -5.49
N VAL A 47 -6.62 9.49 -5.79
CA VAL A 47 -5.77 10.44 -5.04
C VAL A 47 -5.28 11.49 -6.02
N GLU A 48 -5.63 12.75 -5.78
CA GLU A 48 -5.26 13.88 -6.66
C GLU A 48 -5.61 13.63 -8.15
N GLY A 49 -6.78 13.05 -8.41
CA GLY A 49 -7.25 12.71 -9.75
C GLY A 49 -6.64 11.45 -10.37
N ARG A 50 -5.82 10.69 -9.63
CA ARG A 50 -5.18 9.46 -10.11
C ARG A 50 -5.77 8.24 -9.42
N ARG A 51 -6.12 7.19 -10.19
CA ARG A 51 -6.51 5.90 -9.61
C ARG A 51 -5.27 5.19 -9.05
N VAL A 52 -5.31 4.85 -7.77
CA VAL A 52 -4.25 4.18 -7.02
C VAL A 52 -4.85 2.93 -6.37
N ARG A 53 -4.07 1.84 -6.31
CA ARG A 53 -4.47 0.62 -5.62
C ARG A 53 -3.34 0.19 -4.70
N VAL A 54 -3.64 0.03 -3.42
CA VAL A 54 -2.68 -0.41 -2.40
C VAL A 54 -3.07 -1.80 -1.94
N GLY A 55 -2.12 -2.73 -1.91
CA GLY A 55 -2.43 -4.06 -1.40
C GLY A 55 -1.43 -5.13 -1.80
N LYS A 56 -1.91 -6.37 -1.81
CA LYS A 56 -1.14 -7.54 -2.27
C LYS A 56 -1.03 -7.50 -3.79
N LEU A 57 0.17 -7.85 -4.26
CA LEU A 57 0.40 -8.20 -5.65
C LEU A 57 0.49 -9.74 -5.71
N PRO A 58 -0.34 -10.42 -6.53
CA PRO A 58 -0.21 -11.85 -6.72
C PRO A 58 1.22 -12.20 -7.13
N VAL A 59 1.79 -13.27 -6.58
CA VAL A 59 3.17 -13.68 -6.89
C VAL A 59 3.36 -13.92 -8.40
N ALA A 60 2.31 -14.40 -9.08
CA ALA A 60 2.29 -14.54 -10.54
C ALA A 60 2.46 -13.21 -11.30
N GLY A 61 2.10 -12.08 -10.69
CA GLY A 61 2.27 -10.73 -11.24
C GLY A 61 3.66 -10.12 -10.98
N LEU A 62 4.50 -10.73 -10.15
CA LEU A 62 5.88 -10.27 -9.88
C LEU A 62 6.82 -10.70 -11.00
N THR A 63 6.81 -9.99 -12.12
CA THR A 63 7.69 -10.30 -13.26
C THR A 63 9.04 -9.58 -13.17
N ALA A 64 9.07 -8.38 -12.59
CA ALA A 64 10.28 -7.59 -12.48
C ALA A 64 11.28 -8.19 -11.47
N PRO A 65 12.59 -8.29 -11.80
CA PRO A 65 13.60 -8.84 -10.90
C PRO A 65 13.68 -8.15 -9.54
N TRP A 66 13.58 -6.81 -9.52
CA TRP A 66 13.59 -6.04 -8.28
C TRP A 66 12.38 -6.33 -7.38
N ALA A 67 11.22 -6.61 -7.98
CA ALA A 67 10.00 -6.89 -7.24
C ALA A 67 10.06 -8.28 -6.58
N LYS A 68 10.62 -9.27 -7.28
CA LYS A 68 10.93 -10.59 -6.69
C LYS A 68 11.94 -10.48 -5.54
N ALA A 69 13.00 -9.68 -5.72
CA ALA A 69 14.00 -9.45 -4.68
C ALA A 69 13.40 -8.79 -3.43
N ALA A 70 12.56 -7.76 -3.60
CA ALA A 70 11.86 -7.11 -2.50
C ALA A 70 10.92 -8.08 -1.76
N HIS A 71 10.16 -8.90 -2.49
CA HIS A 71 9.30 -9.92 -1.89
C HIS A 71 10.09 -10.96 -1.09
N ASN A 72 11.21 -11.44 -1.63
CA ASN A 72 12.07 -12.41 -0.94
C ASN A 72 12.71 -11.82 0.31
N ARG A 73 13.13 -10.55 0.26
CA ARG A 73 13.67 -9.85 1.43
C ARG A 73 12.62 -9.75 2.54
N ALA A 74 11.43 -9.26 2.22
CA ALA A 74 10.34 -9.15 3.19
C ALA A 74 10.00 -10.50 3.84
N ARG A 75 10.00 -11.59 3.04
CA ARG A 75 9.82 -12.95 3.57
C ARG A 75 10.91 -13.39 4.53
N LEU A 76 12.18 -13.09 4.24
CA LEU A 76 13.31 -13.46 5.10
C LEU A 76 13.30 -12.66 6.41
N ASP A 77 12.82 -11.42 6.36
CA ASP A 77 12.82 -10.51 7.50
C ASP A 77 11.52 -10.61 8.34
N SER A 78 10.62 -11.54 8.01
CA SER A 78 9.27 -11.63 8.59
C SER A 78 8.48 -10.31 8.54
N ALA A 79 8.72 -9.53 7.48
CA ALA A 79 8.11 -8.22 7.26
C ALA A 79 6.88 -8.32 6.35
N ALA A 80 5.92 -7.42 6.59
CA ALA A 80 4.79 -7.22 5.69
C ALA A 80 5.20 -6.32 4.50
N ILE A 81 4.57 -6.55 3.34
CA ILE A 81 4.77 -5.73 2.13
C ILE A 81 3.41 -5.34 1.52
N ALA A 82 3.30 -4.09 1.11
CA ALA A 82 2.19 -3.56 0.31
C ALA A 82 2.74 -2.99 -1.00
N TRP A 83 1.96 -3.11 -2.06
CA TRP A 83 2.28 -2.64 -3.41
C TRP A 83 1.35 -1.50 -3.81
N VAL A 84 1.85 -0.58 -4.63
CA VAL A 84 1.12 0.57 -5.19
C VAL A 84 1.18 0.53 -6.71
#